data_AF-A0A7C8M368-F1
#
_entry.id   AF-A0A7C8M368-F1
#
_cell.length_a   1.000
_cell.length_b   1.000
_cell.length_c   1.000
_cell.angle_alpha   90.00
_cell.angle_beta   90.00
_cell.angle_gamma   90.00
#
_symmetry.space_group_name_H-M   'P 1'
#
loop_
_entity.id
_entity.type
_entity.pdbx_description
1 polymer ?
#
loop_
_entity_poly.entity_id
_entity_poly.type
_entity_poly.pdbx_seq_one_letter_code
_entity_poly.pdbx_strand_id
1 'polypeptide(L)'
;MKSFALLVVGAGVAIAQSLADLPQCGQTCISNMLSIAQREFSCQPGDAACYCSDARFGLGVRDCANEACSADEAGQVISYGSTYCPLLLPALLQALVPCPSLPPPWHPSPLPLPAS
;
A
#
# COMPACT_ATOMS: atom_id res chain seq x y z
N MET A 1 -43.04 19.27 0.35
CA MET A 1 -42.53 19.73 1.66
C MET A 1 -41.61 18.65 2.20
N LYS A 2 -40.38 19.02 2.59
CA LYS A 2 -39.45 18.44 3.58
C LYS A 2 -39.41 16.88 3.67
N SER A 3 -38.29 16.19 3.44
CA SER A 3 -36.99 16.30 4.15
C SER A 3 -35.95 15.50 3.33
N PHE A 4 -34.77 15.99 2.95
CA PHE A 4 -33.51 16.15 3.72
C PHE A 4 -33.24 15.07 4.78
N ALA A 5 -32.24 14.22 4.49
CA ALA A 5 -31.35 13.46 5.40
C ALA A 5 -31.02 12.10 4.73
N LEU A 6 -29.79 11.63 4.53
CA LEU A 6 -28.53 11.88 5.22
C LEU A 6 -27.37 11.82 4.21
N LEU A 7 -26.52 12.85 4.22
CA LEU A 7 -25.17 12.78 3.70
C LEU A 7 -24.38 11.87 4.65
N VAL A 8 -24.26 10.59 4.33
CA VAL A 8 -23.24 9.73 4.94
C VAL A 8 -21.93 10.10 4.25
N VAL A 9 -21.20 11.05 4.84
CA VAL A 9 -19.76 11.19 4.58
C VAL A 9 -19.10 10.00 5.25
N GLY A 10 -19.19 8.84 4.60
CA GLY A 10 -18.27 7.75 4.82
C GLY A 10 -17.01 8.10 4.05
N ALA A 11 -15.99 8.63 4.71
CA ALA A 11 -14.62 8.61 4.20
C ALA A 11 -14.08 7.16 4.27
N GLY A 12 -14.81 6.22 3.68
CA GLY A 12 -14.33 4.89 3.35
C GLY A 12 -13.96 4.96 1.89
N VAL A 13 -12.70 5.27 1.60
CA VAL A 13 -12.18 5.12 0.23
C VAL A 13 -12.37 3.66 -0.16
N ALA A 14 -13.30 3.41 -1.08
CA ALA A 14 -13.58 2.11 -1.64
C ALA A 14 -12.43 1.73 -2.59
N ILE A 15 -11.30 1.33 -2.01
CA ILE A 15 -10.11 0.90 -2.77
C ILE A 15 -10.22 -0.57 -3.22
N ALA A 16 -11.35 -1.23 -2.91
CA ALA A 16 -11.58 -2.63 -3.27
C ALA A 16 -11.65 -2.86 -4.79
N GLN A 17 -12.16 -1.90 -5.56
CA GLN A 17 -12.29 -2.05 -7.02
C GLN A 17 -10.92 -2.10 -7.69
N SER A 18 -10.09 -1.10 -7.41
CA SER A 18 -8.74 -1.00 -7.96
C SER A 18 -7.80 -2.12 -7.51
N LEU A 19 -8.07 -2.78 -6.38
CA LEU A 19 -7.26 -3.92 -5.94
C LEU A 19 -7.50 -5.16 -6.79
N ALA A 20 -8.73 -5.40 -7.24
CA ALA A 20 -9.05 -6.54 -8.10
C ALA A 20 -8.46 -6.42 -9.51
N ASP A 21 -8.17 -5.19 -9.94
CA ASP A 21 -7.49 -4.88 -11.21
C ASP A 21 -5.96 -5.12 -11.16
N LEU A 22 -5.38 -5.35 -9.98
CA LEU A 22 -3.95 -5.65 -9.87
C LEU A 22 -3.63 -7.08 -10.32
N PRO A 23 -2.41 -7.32 -10.86
CA PRO A 23 -1.92 -8.67 -11.05
C PRO A 23 -1.94 -9.45 -9.73
N GLN A 24 -2.01 -10.78 -9.80
CA GLN A 24 -2.12 -11.65 -8.63
C GLN A 24 -0.99 -11.43 -7.61
N CYS A 25 0.22 -11.17 -8.09
CA CYS A 25 1.35 -10.79 -7.25
C CYS A 25 1.06 -9.50 -6.45
N GLY A 26 0.49 -8.50 -7.10
CA GLY A 26 0.08 -7.23 -6.48
C GLY A 26 -0.98 -7.39 -5.41
N GLN A 27 -2.02 -8.19 -5.69
CA GLN A 27 -3.06 -8.50 -4.71
C GLN A 27 -2.48 -9.14 -3.44
N THR A 28 -1.49 -10.02 -3.62
CA THR A 28 -0.76 -10.66 -2.52
C THR A 28 0.05 -9.65 -1.73
N CYS A 29 0.79 -8.76 -2.40
CA CYS A 29 1.59 -7.72 -1.74
C CYS A 29 0.74 -6.77 -0.90
N ILE A 30 -0.38 -6.28 -1.44
CA ILE A 30 -1.28 -5.38 -0.72
C ILE A 30 -1.95 -6.10 0.45
N SER A 31 -2.49 -7.31 0.25
CA SER A 31 -3.17 -8.05 1.31
C SER A 31 -2.23 -8.38 2.49
N ASN A 32 -0.98 -8.75 2.21
CA ASN A 32 0.04 -8.96 3.23
C ASN A 32 0.33 -7.67 4.02
N MET A 33 0.50 -6.53 3.34
CA MET A 33 0.72 -5.26 4.03
C MET A 33 -0.47 -4.79 4.84
N LEU A 34 -1.70 -5.04 4.38
CA LEU A 34 -2.91 -4.77 5.17
C LEU A 34 -2.94 -5.59 6.46
N SER A 35 -2.54 -6.87 6.38
CA SER A 35 -2.43 -7.74 7.56
C SER A 35 -1.37 -7.21 8.54
N ILE A 36 -0.18 -6.86 8.06
CA ILE A 36 0.90 -6.28 8.87
C ILE A 36 0.45 -4.98 9.52
N ALA A 37 -0.20 -4.07 8.78
CA ALA A 37 -0.67 -2.81 9.33
C ALA A 37 -1.70 -3.00 10.46
N GLN A 38 -2.57 -4.00 10.35
CA GLN A 38 -3.52 -4.32 11.41
C GLN A 38 -2.87 -4.93 12.66
N ARG A 39 -1.76 -5.64 12.50
CA ARG A 39 -1.06 -6.32 13.61
C ARG A 39 -0.02 -5.41 14.27
N GLU A 40 0.77 -4.71 13.47
CA GLU A 40 1.92 -3.92 13.93
C GLU A 40 1.60 -2.44 14.09
N PHE A 41 0.76 -1.86 13.23
CA PHE A 41 0.40 -0.44 13.30
C PHE A 41 -0.89 -0.22 14.09
N SER A 42 -1.52 -1.32 14.54
CA SER A 42 -2.80 -1.34 15.26
C SER A 42 -3.94 -0.64 14.50
N CYS A 43 -3.87 -0.61 13.18
CA CYS A 43 -4.89 0.00 12.34
C CYS A 43 -6.14 -0.88 12.25
N GLN A 44 -7.31 -0.23 12.14
CA GLN A 44 -8.57 -0.94 11.91
C GLN A 44 -8.64 -1.50 10.48
N PRO A 45 -9.39 -2.59 10.23
CA PRO A 45 -9.60 -3.10 8.88
C PRO A 45 -10.31 -2.05 8.00
N GLY A 46 -9.73 -1.74 6.84
CA GLY A 46 -10.22 -0.72 5.91
C GLY A 46 -9.81 0.73 6.25
N ASP A 47 -9.03 0.96 7.30
CA ASP A 47 -8.57 2.30 7.67
C ASP A 47 -7.34 2.72 6.85
N ALA A 48 -7.59 3.13 5.60
CA ALA A 48 -6.55 3.58 4.69
C ALA A 48 -5.74 4.77 5.24
N ALA A 49 -6.37 5.68 5.99
CA ALA A 49 -5.68 6.82 6.60
C ALA A 49 -4.66 6.35 7.64
N CYS A 50 -5.04 5.38 8.48
CA CYS A 50 -4.11 4.76 9.43
C CYS A 50 -2.99 4.00 8.70
N TYR A 51 -3.32 3.21 7.67
CA TYR A 51 -2.30 2.47 6.91
C TYR A 51 -1.26 3.42 6.30
N CYS A 52 -1.71 4.54 5.73
CA CYS A 52 -0.84 5.52 5.09
C CYS A 52 -0.13 6.46 6.06
N SER A 53 -0.49 6.45 7.34
CA SER A 53 0.21 7.24 8.36
C SER A 53 1.61 6.71 8.66
N ASP A 54 1.88 5.44 8.36
CA ASP A 54 3.19 4.81 8.51
C ASP A 54 3.79 4.54 7.12
N ALA A 55 4.95 5.14 6.84
CA ALA A 55 5.65 4.99 5.57
C ALA A 55 6.01 3.52 5.26
N ARG A 56 6.12 2.66 6.28
CA ARG A 56 6.39 1.22 6.11
C ARG A 56 5.32 0.50 5.30
N PHE A 57 4.07 0.99 5.30
CA PHE A 57 3.02 0.41 4.44
C PHE A 57 3.35 0.58 2.96
N GLY A 58 3.53 1.84 2.51
CA GLY A 58 3.82 2.13 1.11
C GLY A 58 5.16 1.56 0.63
N LEU A 59 6.17 1.60 1.50
CA LEU A 59 7.47 0.99 1.22
C LEU A 59 7.39 -0.54 1.15
N GLY A 60 6.66 -1.19 2.06
CA GLY A 60 6.47 -2.64 2.04
C GLY A 60 5.72 -3.13 0.80
N VAL A 61 4.75 -2.36 0.29
CA VAL A 61 4.09 -2.65 -0.99
C VAL A 61 5.09 -2.58 -2.15
N ARG A 62 5.90 -1.52 -2.22
CA ARG A 62 6.92 -1.34 -3.25
C ARG A 62 7.96 -2.44 -3.21
N ASP A 63 8.46 -2.76 -2.02
CA ASP A 63 9.53 -3.73 -1.85
C ASP A 63 9.01 -5.13 -2.18
N CYS A 64 7.82 -5.51 -1.70
CA CYS A 64 7.17 -6.75 -2.10
C CYS A 64 6.97 -6.84 -3.62
N ALA A 65 6.53 -5.76 -4.27
CA ALA A 65 6.31 -5.75 -5.70
C ALA A 65 7.60 -5.99 -6.50
N ASN A 66 8.72 -5.38 -6.09
CA ASN A 66 10.02 -5.57 -6.76
C ASN A 66 10.59 -6.98 -6.55
N GLU A 67 10.33 -7.60 -5.40
CA GLU A 67 10.86 -8.93 -5.08
C GLU A 67 10.01 -10.07 -5.64
N ALA A 68 8.68 -9.90 -5.68
CA ALA A 68 7.75 -10.98 -5.99
C ALA A 68 7.12 -10.90 -7.39
N CYS A 69 7.13 -9.73 -8.03
CA CYS A 69 6.46 -9.53 -9.32
C CYS A 69 7.46 -9.35 -10.46
N SER A 70 7.00 -9.58 -11.69
CA SER A 70 7.77 -9.16 -12.88
C SER A 70 7.90 -7.64 -12.92
N ALA A 71 8.90 -7.10 -13.62
CA ALA A 71 9.14 -5.64 -13.65
C ALA A 71 7.91 -4.82 -14.09
N ASP A 72 7.18 -5.26 -15.11
CA ASP A 72 5.96 -4.59 -15.59
C ASP A 72 4.83 -4.64 -14.56
N GLU A 73 4.64 -5.78 -13.89
CA GLU A 73 3.64 -5.97 -12.85
C GLU A 73 3.99 -5.14 -11.61
N ALA A 74 5.26 -5.15 -11.21
CA ALA A 74 5.77 -4.36 -10.09
C ALA A 74 5.47 -2.86 -10.30
N GLY A 75 5.69 -2.35 -11.51
CA GLY A 75 5.33 -0.98 -11.88
C GLY A 75 3.84 -0.65 -11.64
N GLN A 76 2.94 -1.56 -12.01
CA GLN A 76 1.49 -1.40 -11.77
C GLN A 76 1.17 -1.37 -10.27
N VAL A 77 1.75 -2.29 -9.49
CA VAL A 77 1.52 -2.39 -8.04
C VAL A 77 2.07 -1.16 -7.29
N ILE A 78 3.24 -0.66 -7.69
CA ILE A 78 3.85 0.55 -7.11
C ILE A 78 3.00 1.78 -7.44
N SER A 79 2.51 1.90 -8.67
CA SER A 79 1.63 2.99 -9.08
C SER A 79 0.31 2.99 -8.29
N TYR A 80 -0.28 1.81 -8.13
CA TYR A 80 -1.44 1.62 -7.27
C TYR A 80 -1.16 2.01 -5.82
N GLY A 81 -0.07 1.51 -5.23
CA GLY A 81 0.33 1.83 -3.86
C GLY A 81 0.55 3.33 -3.63
N SER A 82 1.10 4.02 -4.63
CA SER A 82 1.28 5.49 -4.61
C SER A 82 -0.04 6.26 -4.68
N THR A 83 -1.06 5.69 -5.34
CA THR A 83 -2.41 6.26 -5.38
C THR A 83 -3.17 5.95 -4.09
N TYR A 84 -2.96 4.76 -3.52
CA TYR A 84 -3.54 4.31 -2.25
C TYR A 84 -3.04 5.17 -1.09
N CYS A 85 -1.71 5.28 -0.96
CA CYS A 85 -1.03 6.14 0.00
C CYS A 85 -0.25 7.21 -0.77
N PRO A 86 -0.87 8.36 -1.09
CA PRO A 86 -0.14 9.47 -1.68
C PRO A 86 0.91 9.92 -0.67
N LEU A 87 2.17 9.62 -0.97
CA LEU A 87 3.29 10.17 -0.22
C LEU A 87 3.23 11.69 -0.38
N LEU A 88 3.02 12.42 0.71
CA LEU A 88 3.01 13.90 0.74
C LEU A 88 4.42 14.49 0.55
N LEU A 89 5.27 13.83 -0.24
CA LEU A 89 6.57 14.34 -0.62
C LEU A 89 6.35 15.53 -1.55
N PRO A 90 6.85 16.75 -1.23
CA PRO A 90 6.89 17.80 -2.23
C PRO A 90 7.71 17.28 -3.41
N ALA A 91 7.13 17.39 -4.62
CA ALA A 91 7.62 16.84 -5.89
C ALA A 91 9.08 17.22 -6.24
N LEU A 92 9.71 18.12 -5.47
CA LEU A 92 11.09 18.55 -5.63
C LEU A 92 12.12 17.60 -4.99
N LEU A 93 11.74 16.67 -4.11
CA LEU A 93 12.70 15.80 -3.41
C LEU A 93 12.93 14.43 -4.08
N GLN A 94 12.07 14.00 -5.01
CA GLN A 94 12.17 12.68 -5.65
C GLN A 94 13.28 12.61 -6.73
N ALA A 95 13.72 13.75 -7.27
CA ALA A 95 14.79 13.79 -8.26
C ALA A 95 16.20 13.64 -7.65
N LEU A 96 16.34 13.72 -6.32
CA LEU A 96 17.63 13.69 -5.62
C LEU A 96 17.85 12.44 -4.76
N VAL A 97 16.87 11.54 -4.67
CA VAL A 97 16.96 10.32 -3.88
C VAL A 97 16.88 9.10 -4.81
N PRO A 98 17.97 8.75 -5.54
CA PRO A 98 18.13 7.37 -5.97
C PRO A 98 18.12 6.55 -4.68
N CYS A 99 17.19 5.60 -4.55
CA CYS A 99 16.96 4.76 -3.35
C CYS A 99 18.28 4.51 -2.59
N PRO A 100 18.64 5.32 -1.57
CA PRO A 100 19.95 5.22 -0.97
C PRO A 100 19.75 4.23 0.17
N SER A 101 20.13 2.99 -0.09
CA SER A 101 20.78 2.12 0.87
C SER A 101 20.49 2.46 2.34
N LEU A 102 19.25 2.28 2.80
CA LEU A 102 19.00 2.33 4.24
C LEU A 102 19.76 1.14 4.86
N PRO A 103 20.58 1.37 5.92
CA PRO A 103 21.20 0.26 6.63
C PRO A 103 20.10 -0.56 7.35
N PRO A 104 20.19 -1.90 7.35
CA PRO A 104 19.16 -2.76 7.95
C PRO A 104 19.11 -2.58 9.48
N PRO A 105 17.91 -2.65 10.08
CA PRO A 105 17.42 -3.96 10.51
C PRO A 105 15.96 -4.14 10.07
N TRP A 106 15.72 -4.15 8.77
CA TRP A 106 14.53 -4.78 8.23
C TRP A 106 15.01 -6.01 7.49
N HIS A 107 15.45 -7.00 8.28
CA HIS A 107 15.46 -8.37 7.81
C HIS A 107 14.04 -8.66 7.31
N PRO A 108 13.86 -9.08 6.04
CA PRO A 108 12.59 -9.59 5.61
C PRO A 108 12.32 -10.80 6.51
N SER A 109 11.29 -10.73 7.35
CA SER A 109 10.59 -11.97 7.67
C SER A 109 10.33 -12.62 6.32
N PRO A 110 10.80 -13.85 6.06
CA PRO A 110 10.47 -14.52 4.82
C PRO A 110 8.95 -14.58 4.78
N LEU A 111 8.34 -13.73 3.96
CA LEU A 111 6.96 -13.90 3.57
C LEU A 111 6.91 -15.34 3.04
N PRO A 112 6.05 -16.22 3.58
CA PRO A 112 5.90 -17.54 3.01
C PRO A 112 5.43 -17.32 1.57
N LEU A 113 6.35 -17.51 0.63
CA LEU A 113 6.05 -17.61 -0.78
C LEU A 113 5.06 -18.79 -0.91
N PRO A 114 3.84 -18.61 -1.45
CA PRO A 114 3.04 -19.76 -1.81
C PRO A 114 3.80 -20.52 -2.90
N ALA A 115 4.19 -21.76 -2.59
CA ALA A 115 4.80 -22.67 -3.54
C ALA A 115 3.89 -22.79 -4.78
N SER A 116 4.49 -22.60 -5.95
CA SER A 116 3.88 -22.85 -7.26
C SER A 116 3.42 -24.29 -7.41
#